data_AF-A0A662WYL0-F1
#
_entry.id   AF-A0A662WYL0-F1
#
_cell.length_a   1.000
_cell.length_b   1.000
_cell.length_c   1.000
_cell.angle_alpha   90.00
_cell.angle_beta   90.00
_cell.angle_gamma   90.00
#
_symmetry.space_group_name_H-M   'P 1'
#
loop_
_entity.id
_entity.type
_entity.pdbx_description
1 polymer ?
#
loop_
_entity_poly.entity_id
_entity_poly.type
_entity_poly.pdbx_seq_one_letter_code
_entity_poly.pdbx_strand_id
1 'polypeptide(L)'
;MLKHSPLCASLLLQIPFASEEDVREDIAALNKICCQSAHSYVYALELLCSMDDKLYLQQKGADERSAEYAHIRMVRSKLNRVRGELQETASGRFGAKIVPYHLLRRRYLHDANPHFSDAILAIVKTKKCSELGAETLAKEFQTSKAPPPVAHLREPIILSSLLDRLFNPSDSISPAFVQNCVFLLAYAASTKDERSLLQTGVVSSSDQVEVDDEGVEATKKALVEASAICKSDHTLGYNVSTASLGIMTCFGLLMTRCCCCHPILQMNQSGVVDKLISVMSVPVVSMGVLHWLEVILTSPGFFNSTPLHICFPSLLRILKASIKVHVTQWPIAFSVLVTSLRLHPDINPVKALELKRESLRCMVFMITSGYVLPVLEFVFTNTLELDQALLRNFITVLFARIAPPFSPKFVAALAKILTHPKVQTAIKSCPPESKAKLRSFVTYCKKNPAVLSSDQLYALSFIQEGRD
;
A
#
# COMPACT_ATOMS: atom_id res chain seq x y z
N MET A 1 -22.69 -25.59 9.98
CA MET A 1 -21.23 -25.41 10.19
C MET A 1 -20.81 -23.98 10.55
N LEU A 2 -21.73 -23.06 10.81
CA LEU A 2 -21.51 -21.87 11.65
C LEU A 2 -22.32 -21.99 12.95
N LYS A 3 -22.08 -23.04 13.74
CA LYS A 3 -22.53 -23.04 15.15
C LYS A 3 -21.73 -22.03 16.01
N HIS A 4 -20.77 -21.30 15.41
CA HIS A 4 -20.07 -20.13 15.95
C HIS A 4 -20.69 -18.78 15.51
N SER A 5 -21.96 -18.79 15.04
CA SER A 5 -22.67 -17.67 14.41
C SER A 5 -22.71 -16.33 15.15
N PRO A 6 -22.74 -16.22 16.49
CA PRO A 6 -22.89 -14.91 17.12
C PRO A 6 -21.63 -14.06 17.06
N LEU A 7 -20.43 -14.66 17.09
CA LEU A 7 -19.17 -13.90 17.08
C LEU A 7 -18.86 -13.31 15.70
N CYS A 8 -19.04 -14.07 14.62
CA CYS A 8 -18.91 -13.51 13.27
C CYS A 8 -19.95 -12.42 13.01
N ALA A 9 -21.20 -12.63 13.43
CA ALA A 9 -22.25 -11.63 13.28
C ALA A 9 -21.94 -10.37 14.11
N SER A 10 -21.47 -10.51 15.35
CA SER A 10 -21.11 -9.36 16.19
C SER A 10 -19.94 -8.57 15.61
N LEU A 11 -18.90 -9.25 15.11
CA LEU A 11 -17.77 -8.60 14.46
C LEU A 11 -18.20 -7.86 13.18
N LEU A 12 -19.03 -8.48 12.33
CA LEU A 12 -19.54 -7.84 11.11
C LEU A 12 -20.46 -6.65 11.40
N LEU A 13 -21.18 -6.66 12.53
CA LEU A 13 -21.97 -5.51 13.00
C LEU A 13 -21.11 -4.41 13.61
N GLN A 14 -19.98 -4.75 14.23
CA GLN A 14 -19.08 -3.80 14.89
C GLN A 14 -18.19 -3.04 13.89
N ILE A 15 -17.61 -3.75 12.91
CA ILE A 15 -16.64 -3.20 11.94
C ILE A 15 -17.09 -1.88 11.28
N PRO A 16 -18.35 -1.74 10.81
CA PRO A 16 -18.82 -0.50 10.20
C PRO A 16 -18.67 0.74 11.10
N PHE A 17 -18.73 0.57 12.42
CA PHE A 17 -18.74 1.64 13.41
C PHE A 17 -17.45 1.75 14.23
N ALA A 18 -16.58 0.76 14.13
CA ALA A 18 -15.33 0.71 14.87
C ALA A 18 -14.25 1.66 14.28
N SER A 19 -13.27 2.02 15.11
CA SER A 19 -12.11 2.82 14.70
C SER A 19 -11.19 1.98 13.78
N GLU A 20 -10.35 2.61 12.96
CA GLU A 20 -9.45 1.90 12.03
C GLU A 20 -8.54 0.86 12.72
N GLU A 21 -8.19 1.08 13.99
CA GLU A 21 -7.38 0.15 14.78
C GLU A 21 -8.18 -1.09 15.17
N ASP A 22 -9.37 -0.88 15.72
CA ASP A 22 -10.28 -1.95 16.14
C ASP A 22 -10.72 -2.76 14.91
N VAL A 23 -10.99 -2.09 13.78
CA VAL A 23 -11.30 -2.75 12.50
C VAL A 23 -10.16 -3.69 12.07
N ARG A 24 -8.90 -3.30 12.24
CA ARG A 24 -7.75 -4.17 11.89
C ARG A 24 -7.70 -5.42 12.76
N GLU A 25 -7.96 -5.29 14.06
CA GLU A 25 -7.99 -6.42 14.99
C GLU A 25 -9.21 -7.34 14.73
N ASP A 26 -10.38 -6.74 14.49
CA ASP A 26 -11.62 -7.43 14.16
C ASP A 26 -11.49 -8.20 12.84
N ILE A 27 -10.87 -7.60 11.81
CA ILE A 27 -10.60 -8.29 10.54
C ILE A 27 -9.59 -9.42 10.73
N ALA A 28 -8.55 -9.24 11.56
CA ALA A 28 -7.61 -10.32 11.87
C ALA A 28 -8.30 -11.50 12.59
N ALA A 29 -9.25 -11.22 13.48
CA ALA A 29 -10.08 -12.24 14.12
C ALA A 29 -11.01 -12.93 13.12
N LEU A 30 -11.71 -12.17 12.26
CA LEU A 30 -12.53 -12.72 11.18
C LEU A 30 -11.73 -13.59 10.22
N ASN A 31 -10.51 -13.17 9.84
CA ASN A 31 -9.62 -13.96 9.01
C ASN A 31 -9.32 -15.33 9.64
N LYS A 32 -9.12 -15.40 10.96
CA LYS A 32 -8.90 -16.69 11.64
C LYS A 32 -10.14 -17.58 11.61
N ILE A 33 -11.34 -17.02 11.76
CA ILE A 33 -12.60 -17.77 11.82
C ILE A 33 -13.07 -18.17 10.41
N CYS A 34 -13.22 -17.19 9.51
CA CYS A 34 -13.75 -17.39 8.16
C CYS A 34 -12.78 -18.18 7.27
N CYS A 35 -11.47 -17.99 7.42
CA CYS A 35 -10.46 -18.72 6.64
C CYS A 35 -9.90 -19.96 7.39
N GLN A 36 -10.68 -20.55 8.29
CA GLN A 36 -10.36 -21.85 8.91
C GLN A 36 -10.45 -23.01 7.90
N SER A 37 -11.41 -22.94 6.97
CA SER A 37 -11.60 -23.93 5.91
C SER A 37 -12.06 -23.25 4.62
N ALA A 38 -11.86 -23.92 3.47
CA ALA A 38 -12.36 -23.41 2.19
C ALA A 38 -13.88 -23.22 2.17
N HIS A 39 -14.63 -24.13 2.80
CA HIS A 39 -16.10 -24.05 2.87
C HIS A 39 -16.59 -22.89 3.76
N SER A 40 -15.93 -22.68 4.90
CA SER A 40 -16.23 -21.55 5.80
C SER A 40 -16.02 -20.21 5.08
N TYR A 41 -14.93 -20.10 4.31
CA TYR A 41 -14.62 -18.92 3.53
C TYR A 41 -15.66 -18.67 2.43
N VAL A 42 -16.01 -19.71 1.65
CA VAL A 42 -17.01 -19.59 0.58
C VAL A 42 -18.36 -19.12 1.14
N TYR A 43 -18.79 -19.66 2.27
CA TYR A 43 -20.01 -19.20 2.93
C TYR A 43 -19.92 -17.74 3.39
N ALA A 44 -18.83 -17.35 4.03
CA ALA A 44 -18.62 -15.97 4.49
C ALA A 44 -18.61 -14.98 3.31
N LEU A 45 -17.97 -15.34 2.19
CA LEU A 45 -17.93 -14.55 0.97
C LEU A 45 -19.32 -14.36 0.37
N GLU A 46 -20.13 -15.43 0.33
CA GLU A 46 -21.50 -15.38 -0.18
C GLU A 46 -22.38 -14.48 0.68
N LEU A 47 -22.27 -14.60 2.01
CA LEU A 47 -22.98 -13.74 2.95
C LEU A 47 -22.63 -12.26 2.74
N LEU A 48 -21.33 -11.93 2.68
CA LEU A 48 -20.88 -10.55 2.50
C LEU A 48 -21.40 -9.92 1.21
N CYS A 49 -21.51 -10.70 0.13
CA CYS A 49 -21.99 -10.18 -1.13
C CYS A 49 -23.52 -10.10 -1.21
N SER A 50 -24.23 -11.05 -0.58
CA SER A 50 -25.68 -10.91 -0.41
C SER A 50 -26.04 -9.70 0.45
N MET A 51 -25.22 -9.39 1.47
CA MET A 51 -25.35 -8.17 2.26
C MET A 51 -25.10 -6.92 1.42
N ASP A 52 -24.02 -6.87 0.65
CA ASP A 52 -23.71 -5.74 -0.25
C ASP A 52 -24.83 -5.49 -1.28
N ASP A 53 -25.43 -6.55 -1.82
CA ASP A 53 -26.53 -6.45 -2.77
C ASP A 53 -27.80 -5.85 -2.15
N LYS A 54 -28.16 -6.29 -0.94
CA LYS A 54 -29.29 -5.71 -0.19
C LYS A 54 -29.04 -4.25 0.18
N LEU A 55 -27.82 -3.92 0.61
CA LEU A 55 -27.42 -2.53 0.91
C LEU A 55 -27.44 -1.65 -0.34
N TYR A 56 -27.05 -2.19 -1.49
CA TYR A 56 -27.16 -1.49 -2.77
C TYR A 56 -28.62 -1.15 -3.12
N LEU A 57 -29.55 -2.10 -2.98
CA LEU A 57 -30.97 -1.85 -3.25
C LEU A 57 -31.56 -0.79 -2.31
N GLN A 58 -31.14 -0.78 -1.03
CA GLN A 58 -31.52 0.27 -0.08
C GLN A 58 -30.92 1.63 -0.46
N GLN A 59 -29.65 1.66 -0.85
CA GLN A 59 -28.96 2.87 -1.31
C GLN A 59 -29.63 3.48 -2.55
N LYS A 60 -30.04 2.64 -3.52
CA LYS A 60 -30.73 3.08 -4.74
C LYS A 60 -32.11 3.70 -4.44
N GLY A 61 -32.77 3.26 -3.37
CA GLY A 61 -34.04 3.82 -2.93
C GLY A 61 -33.93 5.11 -2.11
N ALA A 62 -32.73 5.47 -1.65
CA ALA A 62 -32.47 6.65 -0.84
C ALA A 62 -32.02 7.85 -1.69
N ASP A 63 -32.34 9.07 -1.25
CA ASP A 63 -31.84 10.30 -1.88
C ASP A 63 -30.32 10.44 -1.66
N GLU A 64 -29.56 10.76 -2.71
CA GLU A 64 -28.09 10.85 -2.69
C GLU A 64 -27.54 11.85 -1.66
N ARG A 65 -28.34 12.88 -1.31
CA ARG A 65 -27.99 13.90 -0.32
C ARG A 65 -28.37 13.53 1.10
N SER A 66 -29.05 12.41 1.30
CA SER A 66 -29.50 11.97 2.62
C SER A 66 -28.32 11.45 3.47
N ALA A 67 -28.43 11.64 4.79
CA ALA A 67 -27.48 11.05 5.74
C ALA A 67 -27.52 9.51 5.69
N GLU A 68 -28.67 8.93 5.34
CA GLU A 68 -28.86 7.49 5.15
C GLU A 68 -28.04 6.96 3.97
N TYR A 69 -28.04 7.64 2.82
CA TYR A 69 -27.22 7.27 1.67
C TYR A 69 -25.73 7.26 2.01
N ALA A 70 -25.24 8.32 2.65
CA ALA A 70 -23.84 8.42 3.08
C ALA A 70 -23.48 7.31 4.09
N HIS A 71 -24.41 6.99 5.00
CA HIS A 71 -24.25 5.93 5.97
C HIS A 71 -24.13 4.55 5.31
N ILE A 72 -25.06 4.20 4.41
CA ILE A 72 -25.06 2.92 3.69
C ILE A 72 -23.77 2.78 2.86
N ARG A 73 -23.34 3.84 2.18
CA ARG A 73 -22.10 3.86 1.39
C ARG A 73 -20.87 3.57 2.25
N MET A 74 -20.79 4.17 3.44
CA MET A 74 -19.71 3.91 4.40
C MET A 74 -19.69 2.44 4.85
N VAL A 75 -20.86 1.88 5.21
CA VAL A 75 -20.99 0.47 5.62
C VAL A 75 -20.53 -0.46 4.50
N ARG A 76 -21.01 -0.23 3.26
CA ARG A 76 -20.61 -1.01 2.07
C ARG A 76 -19.10 -0.97 1.85
N SER A 77 -18.48 0.21 1.96
CA SER A 77 -17.02 0.37 1.81
C SER A 77 -16.24 -0.49 2.81
N LYS A 78 -16.61 -0.46 4.09
CA LYS A 78 -15.95 -1.26 5.13
C LYS A 78 -16.16 -2.76 4.94
N LEU A 79 -17.36 -3.20 4.57
CA LEU A 79 -17.63 -4.61 4.26
C LEU A 79 -16.87 -5.10 3.02
N ASN A 80 -16.74 -4.25 2.00
CA ASN A 80 -15.93 -4.54 0.82
C ASN A 80 -14.44 -4.69 1.15
N ARG A 81 -13.93 -3.91 2.11
CA ARG A 81 -12.57 -4.10 2.65
C ARG A 81 -12.43 -5.45 3.35
N VAL A 82 -13.36 -5.83 4.24
CA VAL A 82 -13.38 -7.15 4.88
C VAL A 82 -13.35 -8.27 3.83
N ARG A 83 -14.17 -8.13 2.78
CA ARG A 83 -14.21 -9.08 1.67
C ARG A 83 -12.85 -9.21 0.97
N GLY A 84 -12.19 -8.10 0.68
CA GLY A 84 -10.87 -8.08 0.05
C GLY A 84 -9.81 -8.78 0.89
N GLU A 85 -9.73 -8.48 2.19
CA GLU A 85 -8.75 -9.08 3.10
C GLU A 85 -8.99 -10.58 3.33
N LEU A 86 -10.26 -11.01 3.41
CA LEU A 86 -10.62 -12.43 3.46
C LEU A 86 -10.20 -13.15 2.17
N GLN A 87 -10.44 -12.53 1.00
CA GLN A 87 -10.09 -13.10 -0.30
C GLN A 87 -8.57 -13.25 -0.45
N GLU A 88 -7.79 -12.26 -0.04
CA GLU A 88 -6.33 -12.33 -0.04
C GLU A 88 -5.81 -13.47 0.84
N THR A 89 -6.30 -13.55 2.08
CA THR A 89 -5.93 -14.60 3.04
C THR A 89 -6.31 -15.99 2.53
N ALA A 90 -7.53 -16.16 2.00
CA ALA A 90 -8.01 -17.43 1.46
C ALA A 90 -7.25 -17.84 0.20
N SER A 91 -6.89 -16.88 -0.68
CA SER A 91 -6.09 -17.15 -1.87
C SER A 91 -4.68 -17.63 -1.52
N GLY A 92 -4.10 -17.12 -0.42
CA GLY A 92 -2.82 -17.61 0.10
C GLY A 92 -2.89 -19.04 0.67
N ARG A 93 -3.98 -19.40 1.35
CA ARG A 93 -4.12 -20.71 2.03
C ARG A 93 -4.70 -21.84 1.18
N PHE A 94 -5.71 -21.52 0.37
CA PHE A 94 -6.59 -22.51 -0.28
C PHE A 94 -6.69 -22.32 -1.79
N GLY A 95 -5.86 -21.46 -2.40
CA GLY A 95 -5.97 -20.97 -3.79
C GLY A 95 -6.64 -21.93 -4.78
N ALA A 96 -6.07 -23.10 -5.05
CA ALA A 96 -6.63 -24.05 -6.03
C ALA A 96 -8.04 -24.58 -5.68
N LYS A 97 -8.38 -24.70 -4.38
CA LYS A 97 -9.68 -25.20 -3.90
C LYS A 97 -10.79 -24.16 -4.01
N ILE A 98 -10.46 -22.87 -4.03
CA ILE A 98 -11.45 -21.79 -4.05
C ILE A 98 -11.81 -21.34 -5.48
N VAL A 99 -10.95 -21.60 -6.48
CA VAL A 99 -11.18 -21.20 -7.89
C VAL A 99 -12.53 -21.69 -8.44
N PRO A 100 -12.97 -22.95 -8.24
CA PRO A 100 -14.25 -23.41 -8.77
C PRO A 100 -15.46 -22.64 -8.22
N TYR A 101 -15.36 -22.14 -6.99
CA TYR A 101 -16.43 -21.38 -6.35
C TYR A 101 -16.58 -19.97 -6.93
N HIS A 102 -15.51 -19.38 -7.47
CA HIS A 102 -15.61 -18.11 -8.22
C HIS A 102 -16.50 -18.27 -9.46
N LEU A 103 -16.42 -19.40 -10.16
CA LEU A 103 -17.25 -19.70 -11.33
C LEU A 103 -18.71 -19.98 -10.93
N LEU A 104 -18.93 -20.88 -9.96
CA LEU A 104 -20.28 -21.25 -9.51
C LEU A 104 -21.10 -20.05 -9.04
N ARG A 105 -20.43 -19.12 -8.34
CA ARG A 105 -21.06 -17.91 -7.81
C ARG A 105 -21.42 -16.90 -8.89
N ARG A 106 -20.62 -16.83 -9.94
CA ARG A 106 -20.83 -15.94 -11.09
C ARG A 106 -21.55 -16.64 -12.22
N ARG A 107 -22.28 -17.75 -11.96
CA ARG A 107 -22.94 -18.53 -13.02
C ARG A 107 -23.85 -17.66 -13.90
N TYR A 108 -24.64 -16.77 -13.29
CA TYR A 108 -25.49 -15.83 -14.05
C TYR A 108 -24.69 -14.86 -14.93
N LEU A 109 -23.52 -14.41 -14.46
CA LEU A 109 -22.62 -13.56 -15.23
C LEU A 109 -21.88 -14.34 -16.33
N HIS A 110 -21.52 -15.59 -16.05
CA HIS A 110 -20.92 -16.50 -17.01
C HIS A 110 -21.91 -16.84 -18.13
N ASP A 111 -23.18 -17.05 -17.81
CA ASP A 111 -24.24 -17.30 -18.78
C ASP A 111 -24.50 -16.06 -19.67
N ALA A 112 -24.37 -14.86 -19.11
CA ALA A 112 -24.52 -13.60 -19.86
C ALA A 112 -23.28 -13.23 -20.69
N ASN A 113 -22.08 -13.37 -20.11
CA ASN A 113 -20.79 -12.97 -20.68
C ASN A 113 -19.71 -14.03 -20.34
N PRO A 114 -19.63 -15.12 -21.12
CA PRO A 114 -18.69 -16.21 -20.84
C PRO A 114 -17.23 -15.77 -20.99
N HIS A 115 -16.90 -15.05 -22.07
CA HIS A 115 -15.54 -14.57 -22.33
C HIS A 115 -15.01 -13.63 -21.24
N PHE A 116 -15.87 -12.74 -20.74
CA PHE A 116 -15.56 -11.89 -19.59
C PHE A 116 -15.23 -12.74 -18.35
N SER A 117 -16.11 -13.69 -18.03
CA SER A 117 -15.98 -14.53 -16.84
C SER A 117 -14.72 -15.41 -16.88
N ASP A 118 -14.39 -15.96 -18.06
CA ASP A 118 -13.18 -16.73 -18.29
C ASP A 118 -11.91 -15.89 -18.15
N ALA A 119 -11.91 -14.65 -18.67
CA ALA A 119 -10.78 -13.73 -18.52
C ALA A 119 -10.52 -13.37 -17.05
N ILE A 120 -11.57 -13.08 -16.28
CA ILE A 120 -11.44 -12.80 -14.85
C ILE A 120 -10.96 -14.05 -14.09
N LEU A 121 -11.49 -15.23 -14.41
CA LEU A 121 -11.08 -16.48 -13.76
C LEU A 121 -9.62 -16.81 -14.06
N ALA A 122 -9.16 -16.56 -15.28
CA ALA A 122 -7.76 -16.72 -15.65
C ALA A 122 -6.87 -15.82 -14.78
N ILE A 123 -7.21 -14.54 -14.61
CA ILE A 123 -6.48 -13.60 -13.75
C ILE A 123 -6.46 -14.07 -12.29
N VAL A 124 -7.59 -14.50 -11.74
CA VAL A 124 -7.68 -14.98 -10.35
C VAL A 124 -6.82 -16.23 -10.14
N LYS A 125 -6.76 -17.13 -11.14
CA LYS A 125 -5.98 -18.37 -11.08
C LYS A 125 -4.48 -18.12 -11.20
N THR A 126 -4.05 -17.29 -12.14
CA THR A 126 -2.63 -17.05 -12.42
C THR A 126 -2.04 -15.91 -11.59
N LYS A 127 -2.89 -15.07 -10.98
CA LYS A 127 -2.55 -13.78 -10.36
C LYS A 127 -1.86 -12.80 -11.32
N LYS A 128 -1.96 -13.04 -12.64
CA LYS A 128 -1.34 -12.23 -13.69
C LYS A 128 -2.31 -11.99 -14.82
N CYS A 129 -2.31 -10.78 -15.36
CA CYS A 129 -3.11 -10.45 -16.53
C CYS A 129 -2.39 -10.86 -17.82
N SER A 130 -3.06 -11.66 -18.66
CA SER A 130 -2.61 -12.05 -20.00
C SER A 130 -3.06 -11.02 -21.04
N GLU A 131 -2.37 -10.98 -22.20
CA GLU A 131 -2.70 -10.02 -23.26
C GLU A 131 -4.11 -10.20 -23.81
N LEU A 132 -4.48 -11.45 -24.12
CA LEU A 132 -5.83 -11.83 -24.56
C LEU A 132 -6.90 -11.52 -23.50
N GLY A 133 -6.55 -11.69 -22.21
CA GLY A 133 -7.45 -11.38 -21.10
C GLY A 133 -7.76 -9.89 -21.02
N ALA A 134 -6.73 -9.03 -21.08
CA ALA A 134 -6.92 -7.58 -21.06
C ALA A 134 -7.68 -7.07 -22.29
N GLU A 135 -7.40 -7.63 -23.47
CA GLU A 135 -8.13 -7.28 -24.70
C GLU A 135 -9.62 -7.63 -24.60
N THR A 136 -9.93 -8.84 -24.14
CA THR A 136 -11.32 -9.29 -23.94
C THR A 136 -12.05 -8.36 -22.96
N LEU A 137 -11.44 -8.05 -21.81
CA LEU A 137 -12.03 -7.15 -20.82
C LEU A 137 -12.21 -5.73 -21.40
N ALA A 138 -11.21 -5.18 -22.07
CA ALA A 138 -11.30 -3.85 -22.65
C ALA A 138 -12.43 -3.75 -23.69
N LYS A 139 -12.55 -4.75 -24.56
CA LYS A 139 -13.60 -4.82 -25.58
C LYS A 139 -15.00 -4.82 -24.96
N GLU A 140 -15.22 -5.58 -23.89
CA GLU A 140 -16.51 -5.65 -23.20
C GLU A 140 -16.92 -4.29 -22.61
N PHE A 141 -15.99 -3.57 -21.97
CA PHE A 141 -16.29 -2.25 -21.40
C PHE A 141 -16.38 -1.12 -22.44
N GLN A 142 -15.76 -1.27 -23.61
CA GLN A 142 -15.82 -0.28 -24.70
C GLN A 142 -17.04 -0.45 -25.61
N THR A 143 -17.43 -1.70 -25.88
CA THR A 143 -18.38 -2.02 -26.97
C THR A 143 -19.77 -2.34 -26.43
N SER A 144 -19.89 -2.85 -25.21
CA SER A 144 -21.17 -3.30 -24.67
C SER A 144 -22.07 -2.13 -24.29
N LYS A 145 -23.33 -2.17 -24.75
CA LYS A 145 -24.39 -1.24 -24.33
C LYS A 145 -24.83 -1.46 -22.87
N ALA A 146 -24.53 -2.63 -22.31
CA ALA A 146 -24.82 -3.00 -20.93
C ALA A 146 -23.56 -3.63 -20.31
N PRO A 147 -22.56 -2.82 -19.95
CA PRO A 147 -21.31 -3.34 -19.40
C PRO A 147 -21.55 -4.02 -18.04
N PRO A 148 -20.77 -5.07 -17.72
CA PRO A 148 -20.73 -5.64 -16.38
C PRO A 148 -20.43 -4.59 -15.31
N PRO A 149 -20.76 -4.83 -14.03
CA PRO A 149 -20.39 -3.93 -12.94
C PRO A 149 -18.89 -3.65 -12.89
N VAL A 150 -18.52 -2.37 -12.78
CA VAL A 150 -17.10 -1.99 -12.64
C VAL A 150 -16.49 -2.53 -11.35
N ALA A 151 -17.32 -2.92 -10.38
CA ALA A 151 -16.92 -3.59 -9.15
C ALA A 151 -16.04 -4.82 -9.41
N HIS A 152 -16.21 -5.51 -10.54
CA HIS A 152 -15.33 -6.61 -10.95
C HIS A 152 -13.91 -6.13 -11.24
N LEU A 153 -13.74 -5.03 -12.01
CA LEU A 153 -12.41 -4.45 -12.27
C LEU A 153 -11.76 -3.89 -11.00
N ARG A 154 -12.57 -3.42 -10.04
CA ARG A 154 -12.11 -2.88 -8.75
C ARG A 154 -11.72 -3.96 -7.74
N GLU A 155 -11.84 -5.25 -8.07
CA GLU A 155 -11.32 -6.30 -7.21
C GLU A 155 -9.78 -6.15 -7.05
N PRO A 156 -9.24 -6.16 -5.80
CA PRO A 156 -7.84 -5.87 -5.55
C PRO A 156 -6.87 -6.74 -6.36
N ILE A 157 -7.21 -8.02 -6.55
CA ILE A 157 -6.41 -8.98 -7.33
C ILE A 157 -6.31 -8.59 -8.81
N ILE A 158 -7.35 -7.96 -9.37
CA ILE A 158 -7.38 -7.55 -10.77
C ILE A 158 -6.59 -6.26 -10.93
N LEU A 159 -6.86 -5.26 -10.08
CA LEU A 159 -6.10 -4.00 -10.08
C LEU A 159 -4.61 -4.25 -9.89
N SER A 160 -4.21 -5.09 -8.93
CA SER A 160 -2.80 -5.43 -8.70
C SER A 160 -2.20 -6.15 -9.90
N SER A 161 -2.93 -7.04 -10.56
CA SER A 161 -2.43 -7.77 -11.74
C SER A 161 -2.22 -6.87 -12.96
N LEU A 162 -3.05 -5.83 -13.12
CA LEU A 162 -2.92 -4.83 -14.19
C LEU A 162 -1.76 -3.86 -13.89
N LEU A 163 -1.69 -3.38 -12.64
CA LEU A 163 -0.62 -2.48 -12.20
C LEU A 163 0.75 -3.16 -12.25
N ASP A 164 0.86 -4.41 -11.81
CA ASP A 164 2.12 -5.17 -11.84
C ASP A 164 2.72 -5.20 -13.25
N ARG A 165 1.92 -5.60 -14.25
CA ARG A 165 2.41 -5.68 -15.63
C ARG A 165 2.72 -4.30 -16.23
N LEU A 166 2.01 -3.25 -15.81
CA LEU A 166 2.21 -1.90 -16.31
C LEU A 166 3.45 -1.22 -15.70
N PHE A 167 3.77 -1.50 -14.44
CA PHE A 167 4.82 -0.81 -13.70
C PHE A 167 6.07 -1.65 -13.40
N ASN A 168 6.03 -2.97 -13.59
CA ASN A 168 7.21 -3.82 -13.42
C ASN A 168 8.25 -3.55 -14.53
N PRO A 169 9.50 -3.15 -14.20
CA PRO A 169 10.51 -2.81 -15.20
C PRO A 169 11.07 -4.04 -15.94
N SER A 170 11.00 -5.24 -15.36
CA SER A 170 11.54 -6.46 -15.98
C SER A 170 10.64 -7.04 -17.08
N ASP A 171 9.44 -6.51 -17.23
CA ASP A 171 8.39 -7.06 -18.06
C ASP A 171 8.32 -6.34 -19.42
N SER A 172 8.76 -7.02 -20.49
CA SER A 172 8.49 -6.59 -21.86
C SER A 172 7.01 -6.78 -22.19
N ILE A 173 6.33 -5.72 -22.60
CA ILE A 173 4.90 -5.77 -22.95
C ILE A 173 4.64 -5.14 -24.32
N SER A 174 3.66 -5.69 -25.03
CA SER A 174 3.22 -5.13 -26.30
C SER A 174 2.52 -3.77 -26.09
N PRO A 175 2.65 -2.83 -27.05
CA PRO A 175 2.01 -1.52 -26.95
C PRO A 175 0.47 -1.61 -26.92
N ALA A 176 -0.11 -2.60 -27.61
CA ALA A 176 -1.55 -2.86 -27.57
C ALA A 176 -2.01 -3.28 -26.16
N PHE A 177 -1.24 -4.14 -25.49
CA PHE A 177 -1.53 -4.54 -24.12
C PHE A 177 -1.43 -3.37 -23.12
N VAL A 178 -0.45 -2.46 -23.30
CA VAL A 178 -0.34 -1.23 -22.50
C VAL A 178 -1.63 -0.42 -22.62
N GLN A 179 -2.09 -0.17 -23.84
CA GLN A 179 -3.30 0.63 -24.09
C GLN A 179 -4.54 0.01 -23.43
N ASN A 180 -4.71 -1.31 -23.53
CA ASN A 180 -5.82 -2.02 -22.89
C ASN A 180 -5.75 -1.93 -21.36
N CYS A 181 -4.58 -2.17 -20.76
CA CYS A 181 -4.41 -2.05 -19.30
C CYS A 181 -4.66 -0.62 -18.80
N VAL A 182 -4.13 0.37 -19.51
CA VAL A 182 -4.30 1.79 -19.18
C VAL A 182 -5.78 2.19 -19.27
N PHE A 183 -6.48 1.75 -20.33
CA PHE A 183 -7.91 1.97 -20.46
C PHE A 183 -8.69 1.36 -19.29
N LEU A 184 -8.44 0.09 -18.96
CA LEU A 184 -9.15 -0.61 -17.88
C LEU A 184 -8.92 0.05 -16.50
N LEU A 185 -7.69 0.47 -16.21
CA LEU A 185 -7.35 1.17 -14.97
C LEU A 185 -7.99 2.56 -14.90
N ALA A 186 -7.93 3.33 -16.00
CA ALA A 186 -8.56 4.64 -16.07
C ALA A 186 -10.09 4.55 -15.95
N TYR A 187 -10.70 3.57 -16.63
CA TYR A 187 -12.13 3.30 -16.53
C TYR A 187 -12.51 2.92 -15.10
N ALA A 188 -11.78 2.01 -14.45
CA ALA A 188 -12.07 1.61 -13.07
C ALA A 188 -11.94 2.76 -12.05
N ALA A 189 -11.00 3.69 -12.29
CA ALA A 189 -10.74 4.83 -11.41
C ALA A 189 -11.74 5.98 -11.58
N SER A 190 -12.19 6.26 -12.80
CA SER A 190 -12.97 7.48 -13.11
C SER A 190 -14.48 7.24 -13.25
N THR A 191 -14.93 5.99 -13.45
CA THR A 191 -16.36 5.69 -13.61
C THR A 191 -17.13 5.71 -12.30
N LYS A 192 -18.33 6.27 -12.29
CA LYS A 192 -19.24 6.17 -11.14
C LYS A 192 -20.23 5.04 -11.38
N ASP A 193 -19.85 3.85 -10.94
CA ASP A 193 -20.70 2.66 -10.90
C ASP A 193 -20.69 2.08 -9.48
N GLU A 194 -21.83 2.16 -8.82
CA GLU A 194 -22.04 1.72 -7.42
C GLU A 194 -22.76 0.35 -7.36
N ARG A 195 -23.00 -0.30 -8.51
CA ARG A 195 -23.63 -1.63 -8.60
C ARG A 195 -22.84 -2.68 -7.84
N SER A 196 -23.56 -3.59 -7.19
CA SER A 196 -22.95 -4.74 -6.50
C SER A 196 -22.37 -5.74 -7.50
N LEU A 197 -21.48 -6.64 -7.05
CA LEU A 197 -20.93 -7.72 -7.88
C LEU A 197 -21.99 -8.69 -8.44
N LEU A 198 -23.21 -8.69 -7.87
CA LEU A 198 -24.30 -9.57 -8.27
C LEU A 198 -25.28 -8.91 -9.25
N GLN A 199 -25.22 -7.58 -9.42
CA GLN A 199 -26.14 -6.82 -10.26
C GLN A 199 -25.65 -6.75 -11.70
N THR A 200 -25.97 -7.75 -12.52
CA THR A 200 -25.50 -7.81 -13.92
C THR A 200 -26.43 -7.14 -14.93
N GLY A 201 -27.59 -6.64 -14.51
CA GLY A 201 -28.58 -6.00 -15.39
C GLY A 201 -28.66 -4.48 -15.21
N VAL A 202 -28.62 -3.74 -16.32
CA VAL A 202 -29.12 -2.36 -16.40
C VAL A 202 -30.62 -2.48 -16.65
N VAL A 203 -31.42 -2.61 -15.59
CA VAL A 203 -32.86 -2.90 -15.71
C VAL A 203 -33.70 -1.63 -15.88
N SER A 204 -33.11 -0.45 -15.68
CA SER A 204 -33.84 0.83 -15.77
C SER A 204 -32.99 1.97 -16.31
N SER A 205 -33.64 2.99 -16.89
CA SER A 205 -33.01 4.20 -17.44
C SER A 205 -32.22 5.03 -16.41
N SER A 206 -32.36 4.74 -15.11
CA SER A 206 -31.57 5.36 -14.02
C SER A 206 -30.32 4.57 -13.63
N ASP A 207 -30.06 3.40 -14.24
CA ASP A 207 -28.85 2.58 -14.00
C ASP A 207 -27.75 2.88 -15.05
N GLN A 208 -27.84 4.03 -15.75
CA GLN A 208 -26.79 4.43 -16.69
C GLN A 208 -25.50 4.68 -15.92
N VAL A 209 -24.46 3.91 -16.27
CA VAL A 209 -23.11 4.11 -15.74
C VAL A 209 -22.65 5.50 -16.15
N GLU A 210 -22.49 6.39 -15.17
CA GLU A 210 -21.89 7.71 -15.41
C GLU A 210 -20.37 7.53 -15.62
N VAL A 211 -19.95 7.65 -16.87
CA VAL A 211 -18.54 7.64 -17.25
C VAL A 211 -18.08 9.10 -17.35
N ASP A 212 -17.11 9.47 -16.52
CA ASP A 212 -16.38 10.73 -16.67
C ASP A 212 -15.31 10.58 -17.76
N ASP A 213 -15.68 10.82 -19.02
CA ASP A 213 -14.79 10.65 -20.17
C ASP A 213 -13.54 11.55 -20.08
N GLU A 214 -13.68 12.77 -19.55
CA GLU A 214 -12.56 13.70 -19.36
C GLU A 214 -11.60 13.18 -18.29
N GLY A 215 -12.14 12.73 -17.15
CA GLY A 215 -11.35 12.12 -16.08
C GLY A 215 -10.69 10.80 -16.50
N VAL A 216 -11.34 10.01 -17.35
CA VAL A 216 -10.74 8.80 -17.95
C VAL A 216 -9.53 9.19 -18.79
N GLU A 217 -9.66 10.15 -19.71
CA GLU A 217 -8.56 10.52 -20.62
C GLU A 217 -7.38 11.17 -19.88
N ALA A 218 -7.65 12.03 -18.89
CA ALA A 218 -6.62 12.59 -18.02
C ALA A 218 -5.84 11.49 -17.27
N THR A 219 -6.56 10.50 -16.73
CA THR A 219 -5.97 9.36 -16.02
C THR A 219 -5.15 8.47 -16.96
N LYS A 220 -5.61 8.23 -18.19
CA LYS A 220 -4.84 7.48 -19.20
C LYS A 220 -3.51 8.15 -19.49
N LYS A 221 -3.53 9.46 -19.75
CA LYS A 221 -2.31 10.24 -20.04
C LYS A 221 -1.31 10.15 -18.88
N ALA A 222 -1.79 10.29 -17.65
CA ALA A 222 -0.95 10.19 -16.46
C ALA A 222 -0.35 8.78 -16.26
N LEU A 223 -1.12 7.72 -16.53
CA LEU A 223 -0.66 6.33 -16.44
C LEU A 223 0.40 6.00 -17.50
N VAL A 224 0.19 6.41 -18.76
CA VAL A 224 1.17 6.19 -19.84
C VAL A 224 2.48 6.91 -19.52
N GLU A 225 2.38 8.17 -19.09
CA GLU A 225 3.55 8.98 -18.71
C GLU A 225 4.33 8.35 -17.53
N ALA A 226 3.63 7.94 -16.47
CA ALA A 226 4.27 7.30 -15.33
C ALA A 226 4.89 5.94 -15.67
N SER A 227 4.19 5.11 -16.45
CA SER A 227 4.68 3.79 -16.88
C SER A 227 5.92 3.91 -17.77
N ALA A 228 5.94 4.87 -18.70
CA ALA A 228 7.10 5.16 -19.54
C ALA A 228 8.32 5.59 -18.71
N ILE A 229 8.12 6.41 -17.66
CA ILE A 229 9.20 6.80 -16.75
C ILE A 229 9.69 5.58 -15.96
N CYS A 230 8.79 4.77 -15.41
CA CYS A 230 9.15 3.62 -14.55
C CYS A 230 9.87 2.50 -15.32
N LYS A 231 9.59 2.37 -16.63
CA LYS A 231 10.16 1.35 -17.51
C LYS A 231 11.36 1.80 -18.32
N SER A 232 11.73 3.07 -18.31
CA SER A 232 12.86 3.52 -19.10
C SER A 232 14.19 3.01 -18.51
N ASP A 233 15.07 2.56 -19.41
CA ASP A 233 16.42 2.06 -19.09
C ASP A 233 17.31 3.12 -18.42
N HIS A 234 16.89 4.39 -18.46
CA HIS A 234 17.62 5.53 -17.92
C HIS A 234 17.12 5.96 -16.52
N THR A 235 15.90 5.58 -16.11
CA THR A 235 15.39 5.87 -14.76
C THR A 235 16.06 4.97 -13.74
N LEU A 236 16.29 3.72 -14.09
CA LEU A 236 17.08 2.78 -13.30
C LEU A 236 18.07 2.20 -14.30
N GLY A 237 19.37 2.44 -14.14
CA GLY A 237 20.39 1.83 -15.01
C GLY A 237 20.43 0.31 -14.84
N TYR A 238 19.40 -0.38 -15.33
CA TYR A 238 19.03 -1.76 -15.06
C TYR A 238 19.37 -2.64 -16.26
N ASN A 239 20.50 -2.41 -16.93
CA ASN A 239 21.06 -3.44 -17.79
C ASN A 239 22.00 -4.33 -16.97
N VAL A 240 21.38 -5.31 -16.31
CA VAL A 240 22.03 -6.60 -16.02
C VAL A 240 21.54 -7.55 -17.10
N SER A 241 22.28 -7.66 -18.20
CA SER A 241 22.22 -8.79 -19.10
C SER A 241 23.56 -8.94 -19.82
N THR A 242 24.27 -10.01 -19.48
CA THR A 242 25.03 -10.84 -20.44
C THR A 242 25.88 -10.09 -21.47
N ALA A 243 27.05 -9.61 -21.04
CA ALA A 243 28.19 -9.43 -21.93
C ALA A 243 29.48 -9.83 -21.20
N SER A 244 29.66 -11.14 -21.03
CA SER A 244 31.00 -11.71 -20.96
C SER A 244 31.69 -11.46 -22.29
N LEU A 245 32.46 -10.37 -22.39
CA LEU A 245 33.68 -10.17 -23.19
C LEU A 245 33.85 -8.65 -23.40
N GLY A 246 34.67 -8.02 -22.57
CA GLY A 246 34.96 -6.59 -22.69
C GLY A 246 35.65 -5.97 -21.49
N ILE A 247 36.16 -6.78 -20.56
CA ILE A 247 37.12 -6.29 -19.56
C ILE A 247 38.49 -6.28 -20.25
N MET A 248 38.79 -5.24 -21.02
CA MET A 248 40.15 -4.76 -21.22
C MET A 248 40.14 -3.41 -21.97
N THR A 249 40.98 -2.47 -21.54
CA THR A 249 41.36 -1.22 -22.23
C THR A 249 40.62 0.10 -21.90
N CYS A 250 40.40 0.43 -20.64
CA CYS A 250 40.21 1.84 -20.23
C CYS A 250 40.96 2.18 -18.92
N PHE A 251 42.19 1.69 -18.80
CA PHE A 251 43.12 2.05 -17.72
C PHE A 251 44.30 2.85 -18.29
N GLY A 252 43.99 3.95 -18.98
CA GLY A 252 45.02 4.81 -19.54
C GLY A 252 44.44 5.96 -20.35
N LEU A 253 44.81 7.18 -19.94
CA LEU A 253 44.63 8.47 -20.62
C LEU A 253 43.29 9.22 -20.42
N LEU A 254 43.42 10.19 -19.52
CA LEU A 254 43.05 11.60 -19.72
C LEU A 254 41.57 11.99 -19.69
N MET A 255 41.24 12.70 -18.60
CA MET A 255 40.20 13.72 -18.44
C MET A 255 39.81 14.46 -19.74
N THR A 256 38.88 13.93 -20.54
CA THR A 256 37.95 14.72 -21.36
C THR A 256 36.82 13.85 -21.94
N ARG A 257 35.57 14.17 -21.60
CA ARG A 257 34.33 13.84 -22.34
C ARG A 257 34.19 12.40 -22.88
N CYS A 258 34.03 11.41 -22.01
CA CYS A 258 33.53 10.09 -22.41
C CYS A 258 32.02 9.96 -22.09
N CYS A 259 31.18 9.97 -23.13
CA CYS A 259 29.72 9.85 -23.05
C CYS A 259 29.21 8.44 -22.67
N CYS A 260 30.10 7.50 -22.30
CA CYS A 260 29.72 6.11 -22.05
C CYS A 260 29.43 5.77 -20.57
N CYS A 261 29.51 6.73 -19.65
CA CYS A 261 29.19 6.55 -18.21
C CYS A 261 27.74 6.95 -17.84
N HIS A 262 26.84 7.09 -18.82
CA HIS A 262 25.56 7.80 -18.68
C HIS A 262 24.27 7.04 -18.21
N PRO A 263 24.22 5.75 -17.82
CA PRO A 263 22.93 5.16 -17.41
C PRO A 263 22.45 5.54 -16.00
N ILE A 264 23.32 6.07 -15.11
CA ILE A 264 23.04 6.19 -13.67
C ILE A 264 22.55 7.60 -13.25
N LEU A 265 22.57 8.58 -14.14
CA LEU A 265 22.44 10.01 -13.78
C LEU A 265 21.06 10.64 -13.99
N GLN A 266 20.06 10.00 -14.60
CA GLN A 266 18.77 10.66 -14.86
C GLN A 266 17.78 10.66 -13.68
N MET A 267 17.84 9.72 -12.74
CA MET A 267 17.03 9.81 -11.51
C MET A 267 17.43 10.99 -10.59
N ASN A 268 18.61 11.58 -10.83
CA ASN A 268 19.05 12.82 -10.20
C ASN A 268 18.92 14.05 -11.12
N GLN A 269 18.46 13.88 -12.37
CA GLN A 269 17.99 15.02 -13.15
C GLN A 269 16.66 15.46 -12.54
N SER A 270 16.68 16.63 -11.90
CA SER A 270 15.57 17.19 -11.11
C SER A 270 14.20 17.13 -11.81
N GLY A 271 14.17 17.20 -13.15
CA GLY A 271 12.94 17.19 -13.94
C GLY A 271 12.15 15.88 -13.93
N VAL A 272 12.79 14.70 -13.94
CA VAL A 272 12.07 13.41 -14.09
C VAL A 272 11.30 13.07 -12.81
N VAL A 273 11.94 13.24 -11.65
CA VAL A 273 11.32 13.01 -10.34
C VAL A 273 10.17 13.99 -10.10
N ASP A 274 10.35 15.27 -10.45
CA ASP A 274 9.28 16.27 -10.32
C ASP A 274 8.10 15.99 -11.25
N LYS A 275 8.38 15.52 -12.47
CA LYS A 275 7.36 15.11 -13.40
C LYS A 275 6.58 13.89 -12.90
N LEU A 276 7.27 12.89 -12.36
CA LEU A 276 6.62 11.72 -11.74
C LEU A 276 5.75 12.12 -10.55
N ILE A 277 6.25 13.01 -9.69
CA ILE A 277 5.48 13.55 -8.55
C ILE A 277 4.22 14.29 -9.02
N SER A 278 4.28 15.00 -10.15
CA SER A 278 3.10 15.71 -10.70
C SER A 278 1.99 14.75 -11.13
N VAL A 279 2.33 13.64 -11.81
CA VAL A 279 1.36 12.65 -12.28
C VAL A 279 0.83 11.76 -11.16
N MET A 280 1.59 11.61 -10.07
CA MET A 280 1.15 10.93 -8.85
C MET A 280 0.01 11.66 -8.13
N SER A 281 -0.42 12.85 -8.56
CA SER A 281 -1.67 13.46 -8.07
C SER A 281 -2.88 12.56 -8.28
N VAL A 282 -2.86 11.71 -9.32
CA VAL A 282 -3.88 10.70 -9.60
C VAL A 282 -3.65 9.45 -8.71
N PRO A 283 -4.63 9.00 -7.90
CA PRO A 283 -4.43 7.92 -6.94
C PRO A 283 -3.97 6.58 -7.55
N VAL A 284 -4.54 6.18 -8.69
CA VAL A 284 -4.16 4.91 -9.37
C VAL A 284 -2.73 4.95 -9.90
N VAL A 285 -2.25 6.13 -10.31
CA VAL A 285 -0.85 6.33 -10.73
C VAL A 285 0.08 6.21 -9.51
N SER A 286 -0.27 6.86 -8.39
CA SER A 286 0.49 6.73 -7.14
C SER A 286 0.57 5.27 -6.66
N MET A 287 -0.51 4.50 -6.76
CA MET A 287 -0.50 3.06 -6.45
C MET A 287 0.49 2.29 -7.32
N GLY A 288 0.50 2.55 -8.63
CA GLY A 288 1.45 1.91 -9.55
C GLY A 288 2.90 2.27 -9.27
N VAL A 289 3.17 3.55 -8.94
CA VAL A 289 4.51 4.00 -8.57
C VAL A 289 4.97 3.39 -7.23
N LEU A 290 4.08 3.27 -6.23
CA LEU A 290 4.42 2.58 -4.98
C LEU A 290 4.72 1.09 -5.21
N HIS A 291 3.95 0.42 -6.06
CA HIS A 291 4.23 -0.97 -6.46
C HIS A 291 5.59 -1.09 -7.17
N TRP A 292 5.89 -0.18 -8.09
CA TRP A 292 7.20 -0.10 -8.75
C TRP A 292 8.33 0.06 -7.73
N LEU A 293 8.20 0.96 -6.76
CA LEU A 293 9.20 1.14 -5.69
C LEU A 293 9.43 -0.16 -4.90
N GLU A 294 8.36 -0.89 -4.57
CA GLU A 294 8.44 -2.17 -3.87
C GLU A 294 9.18 -3.24 -4.69
N VAL A 295 8.84 -3.37 -5.98
CA VAL A 295 9.47 -4.31 -6.91
C VAL A 295 10.96 -4.00 -7.07
N ILE A 296 11.33 -2.72 -7.23
CA ILE A 296 12.74 -2.32 -7.35
C ILE A 296 13.53 -2.66 -6.09
N LEU A 297 12.99 -2.34 -4.92
CA LEU A 297 13.66 -2.57 -3.64
C LEU A 297 13.81 -4.06 -3.32
N THR A 298 12.90 -4.90 -3.83
CA THR A 298 12.94 -6.35 -3.65
C THR A 298 13.84 -7.04 -4.67
N SER A 299 14.17 -6.39 -5.79
CA SER A 299 14.94 -7.02 -6.85
C SER A 299 16.45 -7.06 -6.52
N PRO A 300 17.07 -8.25 -6.47
CA PRO A 300 18.45 -8.42 -5.99
C PRO A 300 19.48 -7.71 -6.88
N GLY A 301 19.19 -7.56 -8.19
CA GLY A 301 20.07 -6.92 -9.15
C GLY A 301 20.31 -5.42 -8.89
N PHE A 302 19.29 -4.70 -8.42
CA PHE A 302 19.40 -3.28 -8.08
C PHE A 302 19.75 -3.06 -6.62
N PHE A 303 19.26 -3.94 -5.77
CA PHE A 303 19.52 -3.84 -4.34
C PHE A 303 21.00 -4.01 -3.99
N ASN A 304 21.72 -4.93 -4.65
CA ASN A 304 23.17 -5.11 -4.48
C ASN A 304 24.00 -4.14 -5.35
N SER A 305 23.35 -3.25 -6.10
CA SER A 305 24.03 -2.34 -7.01
C SER A 305 24.52 -1.06 -6.30
N THR A 306 25.72 -0.60 -6.69
CA THR A 306 26.29 0.68 -6.23
C THR A 306 25.37 1.90 -6.42
N PRO A 307 24.54 2.01 -7.49
CA PRO A 307 23.58 3.10 -7.68
C PRO A 307 22.50 3.27 -6.62
N LEU A 308 22.16 2.24 -5.83
CA LEU A 308 21.07 2.31 -4.85
C LEU A 308 21.22 3.53 -3.93
N HIS A 309 22.40 3.75 -3.37
CA HIS A 309 22.67 4.88 -2.48
C HIS A 309 22.50 6.25 -3.15
N ILE A 310 22.76 6.33 -4.45
CA ILE A 310 22.66 7.56 -5.24
C ILE A 310 21.19 7.88 -5.52
N CYS A 311 20.40 6.86 -5.86
CA CYS A 311 18.98 7.01 -6.19
C CYS A 311 18.07 7.07 -4.94
N PHE A 312 18.53 6.57 -3.79
CA PHE A 312 17.72 6.44 -2.58
C PHE A 312 17.05 7.74 -2.11
N PRO A 313 17.72 8.92 -2.09
CA PRO A 313 17.07 10.17 -1.76
C PRO A 313 15.90 10.52 -2.71
N SER A 314 16.03 10.21 -4.00
CA SER A 314 14.97 10.40 -5.00
C SER A 314 13.80 9.45 -4.77
N LEU A 315 14.06 8.17 -4.45
CA LEU A 315 13.02 7.20 -4.07
C LEU A 315 12.23 7.69 -2.84
N LEU A 316 12.94 8.19 -1.82
CA LEU A 316 12.28 8.74 -0.63
C LEU A 316 11.54 10.06 -0.90
N ARG A 317 12.00 10.87 -1.85
CA ARG A 317 11.26 12.08 -2.28
C ARG A 317 9.93 11.70 -2.92
N ILE A 318 9.93 10.71 -3.81
CA ILE A 318 8.72 10.16 -4.46
C ILE A 318 7.77 9.61 -3.38
N LEU A 319 8.28 8.82 -2.45
CA LEU A 319 7.49 8.25 -1.36
C LEU A 319 6.90 9.33 -0.44
N LYS A 320 7.69 10.33 -0.05
CA LYS A 320 7.21 11.47 0.76
C LYS A 320 6.13 12.27 0.02
N ALA A 321 6.22 12.40 -1.30
CA ALA A 321 5.18 13.05 -2.10
C ALA A 321 3.86 12.25 -2.07
N SER A 322 3.93 10.92 -2.23
CA SER A 322 2.76 10.05 -2.08
C SER A 322 2.09 10.20 -0.70
N ILE A 323 2.89 10.17 0.38
CA ILE A 323 2.41 10.32 1.77
C ILE A 323 1.67 11.66 1.98
N LYS A 324 2.11 12.74 1.33
CA LYS A 324 1.47 14.06 1.47
C LYS A 324 0.10 14.14 0.79
N VAL A 325 -0.09 13.42 -0.31
CA VAL A 325 -1.31 13.53 -1.14
C VAL A 325 -2.32 12.45 -0.78
N HIS A 326 -1.87 11.20 -0.58
CA HIS A 326 -2.76 10.03 -0.52
C HIS A 326 -2.76 9.36 0.86
N VAL A 327 -3.67 9.83 1.73
CA VAL A 327 -3.83 9.28 3.09
C VAL A 327 -4.19 7.79 3.10
N THR A 328 -5.01 7.35 2.14
CA THR A 328 -5.44 5.94 2.02
C THR A 328 -4.31 4.98 1.63
N GLN A 329 -3.20 5.51 1.12
CA GLN A 329 -2.05 4.72 0.66
C GLN A 329 -0.92 4.66 1.71
N TRP A 330 -1.10 5.31 2.87
CA TRP A 330 -0.12 5.27 3.95
C TRP A 330 0.30 3.86 4.38
N PRO A 331 -0.59 2.85 4.49
CA PRO A 331 -0.17 1.49 4.81
C PRO A 331 0.78 0.87 3.78
N ILE A 332 0.57 1.18 2.49
CA ILE A 332 1.41 0.68 1.39
C ILE A 332 2.75 1.39 1.41
N ALA A 333 2.76 2.72 1.52
CA ALA A 333 3.98 3.51 1.66
C ALA A 333 4.81 3.07 2.89
N PHE A 334 4.14 2.73 3.98
CA PHE A 334 4.77 2.17 5.17
C PHE A 334 5.37 0.78 4.91
N SER A 335 4.65 -0.11 4.21
CA SER A 335 5.16 -1.41 3.79
C SER A 335 6.47 -1.29 2.99
N VAL A 336 6.52 -0.37 2.02
CA VAL A 336 7.72 -0.08 1.23
C VAL A 336 8.91 0.34 2.12
N LEU A 337 8.67 1.18 3.15
CA LEU A 337 9.72 1.55 4.11
C LEU A 337 10.16 0.39 5.00
N VAL A 338 9.22 -0.46 5.43
CA VAL A 338 9.52 -1.66 6.21
C VAL A 338 10.37 -2.62 5.39
N THR A 339 10.01 -2.86 4.12
CA THR A 339 10.82 -3.62 3.17
C THR A 339 12.21 -3.00 3.08
N SER A 340 12.31 -1.69 2.85
CA SER A 340 13.60 -0.98 2.81
C SER A 340 14.46 -1.13 4.08
N LEU A 341 13.87 -1.24 5.27
CA LEU A 341 14.61 -1.42 6.53
C LEU A 341 15.09 -2.86 6.75
N ARG A 342 14.30 -3.84 6.32
CA ARG A 342 14.58 -5.28 6.46
C ARG A 342 15.59 -5.78 5.46
N LEU A 343 15.83 -5.00 4.42
CA LEU A 343 16.87 -5.25 3.44
C LEU A 343 18.27 -5.22 4.10
N HIS A 344 19.08 -6.23 3.75
CA HIS A 344 20.49 -6.37 4.15
C HIS A 344 21.37 -6.38 2.90
N PRO A 345 21.82 -5.21 2.41
CA PRO A 345 22.57 -5.17 1.17
C PRO A 345 23.96 -5.75 1.38
N ASP A 346 24.46 -6.50 0.40
CA ASP A 346 25.86 -6.97 0.38
C ASP A 346 26.86 -5.80 0.19
N ILE A 347 26.33 -4.57 0.09
CA ILE A 347 27.05 -3.32 0.07
C ILE A 347 27.69 -3.06 1.44
N ASN A 348 28.78 -2.27 1.44
CA ASN A 348 29.47 -1.80 2.64
C ASN A 348 28.50 -1.48 3.81
N PRO A 349 28.71 -2.06 5.00
CA PRO A 349 27.81 -1.96 6.15
C PRO A 349 27.52 -0.52 6.59
N VAL A 350 28.47 0.41 6.36
CA VAL A 350 28.26 1.84 6.66
C VAL A 350 27.17 2.42 5.77
N LYS A 351 27.18 2.10 4.47
CA LYS A 351 26.19 2.63 3.55
C LYS A 351 24.81 1.99 3.81
N ALA A 352 24.77 0.69 4.12
CA ALA A 352 23.56 -0.01 4.55
C ALA A 352 22.91 0.68 5.77
N LEU A 353 23.73 1.05 6.77
CA LEU A 353 23.27 1.77 7.95
C LEU A 353 22.70 3.16 7.63
N GLU A 354 23.31 3.90 6.69
CA GLU A 354 22.79 5.20 6.26
C GLU A 354 21.44 5.09 5.55
N LEU A 355 21.22 4.07 4.72
CA LEU A 355 19.90 3.82 4.11
C LEU A 355 18.83 3.58 5.18
N LYS A 356 19.11 2.67 6.14
CA LYS A 356 18.20 2.37 7.24
C LYS A 356 17.89 3.61 8.08
N ARG A 357 18.90 4.45 8.32
CA ARG A 357 18.73 5.73 9.02
C ARG A 357 17.77 6.65 8.28
N GLU A 358 17.94 6.80 6.97
CA GLU A 358 17.08 7.70 6.18
C GLU A 358 15.66 7.14 6.00
N SER A 359 15.48 5.81 5.93
CA SER A 359 14.15 5.17 6.02
C SER A 359 13.44 5.49 7.33
N LEU A 360 14.14 5.41 8.48
CA LEU A 360 13.58 5.78 9.79
C LEU A 360 13.23 7.26 9.86
N ARG A 361 14.02 8.16 9.26
CA ARG A 361 13.65 9.57 9.14
C ARG A 361 12.38 9.77 8.32
N CYS A 362 12.19 8.98 7.26
CA CYS A 362 10.95 8.98 6.49
C CYS A 362 9.76 8.45 7.32
N MET A 363 9.96 7.44 8.16
CA MET A 363 8.94 6.99 9.11
C MET A 363 8.57 8.08 10.13
N VAL A 364 9.53 8.87 10.63
CA VAL A 364 9.21 10.05 11.46
C VAL A 364 8.42 11.10 10.66
N PHE A 365 8.70 11.26 9.36
CA PHE A 365 7.88 12.11 8.50
C PHE A 365 6.42 11.60 8.43
N MET A 366 6.19 10.29 8.31
CA MET A 366 4.84 9.71 8.38
C MET A 366 4.14 9.99 9.72
N ILE A 367 4.86 9.91 10.84
CA ILE A 367 4.36 10.29 12.16
C ILE A 367 3.91 11.77 12.14
N THR A 368 4.73 12.67 11.61
CA THR A 368 4.37 14.10 11.52
C THR A 368 3.22 14.38 10.55
N SER A 369 2.97 13.50 9.59
CA SER A 369 1.83 13.58 8.66
C SER A 369 0.53 13.01 9.24
N GLY A 370 0.59 12.22 10.32
CA GLY A 370 -0.58 11.68 11.02
C GLY A 370 -0.62 10.14 11.14
N TYR A 371 0.27 9.40 10.48
CA TYR A 371 0.33 7.94 10.57
C TYR A 371 1.22 7.50 11.75
N VAL A 372 0.74 7.72 12.97
CA VAL A 372 1.58 7.66 14.18
C VAL A 372 1.68 6.25 14.78
N LEU A 373 0.54 5.67 15.14
CA LEU A 373 0.49 4.47 16.00
C LEU A 373 1.06 3.22 15.31
N PRO A 374 0.76 2.91 14.04
CA PRO A 374 1.37 1.76 13.35
C PRO A 374 2.90 1.85 13.23
N VAL A 375 3.44 3.07 13.07
CA VAL A 375 4.89 3.30 13.00
C VAL A 375 5.54 3.06 14.36
N LEU A 376 4.94 3.58 15.44
CA LEU A 376 5.45 3.36 16.80
C LEU A 376 5.40 1.89 17.19
N GLU A 377 4.30 1.19 16.89
CA GLU A 377 4.16 -0.24 17.15
C GLU A 377 5.25 -1.04 16.42
N PHE A 378 5.49 -0.75 15.14
CA PHE A 378 6.58 -1.38 14.39
C PHE A 378 7.95 -1.14 15.03
N VAL A 379 8.28 0.10 15.40
CA VAL A 379 9.57 0.40 16.05
C VAL A 379 9.70 -0.36 17.38
N PHE A 380 8.63 -0.45 18.16
CA PHE A 380 8.60 -1.23 19.40
C PHE A 380 8.86 -2.73 19.13
N THR A 381 8.10 -3.36 18.22
CA THR A 381 8.26 -4.79 17.91
C THR A 381 9.64 -5.14 17.35
N ASN A 382 10.26 -4.23 16.59
CA ASN A 382 11.56 -4.45 15.93
C ASN A 382 12.73 -3.79 16.69
N THR A 383 12.55 -3.39 17.96
CA THR A 383 13.60 -2.69 18.74
C THR A 383 14.88 -3.52 18.90
N LEU A 384 14.76 -4.85 18.98
CA LEU A 384 15.91 -5.75 19.11
C LEU A 384 16.75 -5.81 17.83
N GLU A 385 16.11 -5.76 16.66
CA GLU A 385 16.78 -5.81 15.34
C GLU A 385 17.44 -4.48 14.97
N LEU A 386 16.90 -3.35 15.46
CA LEU A 386 17.42 -2.01 15.15
C LEU A 386 18.66 -1.67 15.99
N ASP A 387 19.74 -1.24 15.35
CA ASP A 387 20.97 -0.82 16.02
C ASP A 387 20.75 0.36 16.98
N GLN A 388 21.57 0.44 18.04
CA GLN A 388 21.51 1.54 19.02
C GLN A 388 21.67 2.92 18.35
N ALA A 389 22.48 3.03 17.30
CA ALA A 389 22.66 4.27 16.54
C ALA A 389 21.40 4.69 15.77
N LEU A 390 20.65 3.72 15.23
CA LEU A 390 19.39 3.96 14.53
C LEU A 390 18.30 4.38 15.51
N LEU A 391 18.18 3.69 16.64
CA LEU A 391 17.24 4.05 17.72
C LEU A 391 17.50 5.46 18.26
N ARG A 392 18.78 5.81 18.50
CA ARG A 392 19.18 7.17 18.90
C ARG A 392 18.74 8.21 17.86
N ASN A 393 18.99 7.94 16.58
CA ASN A 393 18.64 8.86 15.51
C ASN A 393 17.11 9.05 15.43
N PHE A 394 16.35 7.96 15.47
CA PHE A 394 14.89 7.99 15.47
C PHE A 394 14.34 8.86 16.60
N ILE A 395 14.77 8.62 17.85
CA ILE A 395 14.32 9.38 19.03
C ILE A 395 14.70 10.86 18.91
N THR A 396 15.93 11.14 18.48
CA THR A 396 16.41 12.52 18.29
C THR A 396 15.55 13.27 17.28
N VAL A 397 15.25 12.66 16.14
CA VAL A 397 14.45 13.28 15.08
C VAL A 397 12.98 13.39 15.51
N LEU A 398 12.43 12.39 16.20
CA LEU A 398 11.07 12.42 16.72
C LEU A 398 10.86 13.57 17.73
N PHE A 399 11.69 13.66 18.76
CA PHE A 399 11.59 14.72 19.77
C PHE A 399 11.87 16.12 19.21
N ALA A 400 12.59 16.23 18.10
CA ALA A 400 12.75 17.51 17.41
C ALA A 400 11.46 18.01 16.73
N ARG A 401 10.47 17.13 16.49
CA ARG A 401 9.28 17.43 15.67
C ARG A 401 7.96 17.37 16.44
N ILE A 402 7.93 16.79 17.63
CA ILE A 402 6.72 16.69 18.47
C ILE A 402 6.67 17.80 19.52
N ALA A 403 5.45 18.23 19.87
CA ALA A 403 5.16 19.21 20.92
C ALA A 403 3.83 18.87 21.61
N PRO A 404 3.63 19.28 22.88
CA PRO A 404 2.35 19.09 23.58
C PRO A 404 1.23 19.96 22.98
N PRO A 405 -0.07 19.60 23.15
CA PRO A 405 -0.60 18.50 23.98
C PRO A 405 -0.50 17.13 23.30
N PHE A 406 -0.18 16.09 24.08
CA PHE A 406 -0.06 14.72 23.59
C PHE A 406 -1.33 13.91 23.88
N SER A 407 -1.76 13.10 22.90
CA SER A 407 -2.87 12.18 23.07
C SER A 407 -2.48 10.99 23.97
N PRO A 408 -3.40 10.42 24.76
CA PRO A 408 -3.05 9.35 25.68
C PRO A 408 -2.55 8.09 24.99
N LYS A 409 -3.15 7.73 23.85
CA LYS A 409 -2.69 6.61 23.00
C LYS A 409 -1.24 6.80 22.54
N PHE A 410 -0.88 8.01 22.10
CA PHE A 410 0.49 8.32 21.68
C PHE A 410 1.49 8.21 22.83
N VAL A 411 1.15 8.78 23.99
CA VAL A 411 2.04 8.73 25.16
C VAL A 411 2.24 7.29 25.62
N ALA A 412 1.19 6.47 25.66
CA ALA A 412 1.29 5.06 26.01
C ALA A 412 2.17 4.28 25.03
N ALA A 413 2.01 4.48 23.70
CA ALA A 413 2.82 3.81 22.69
C ALA A 413 4.30 4.25 22.75
N LEU A 414 4.56 5.55 22.90
CA LEU A 414 5.92 6.08 22.99
C LEU A 414 6.61 5.67 24.30
N ALA A 415 5.88 5.63 25.42
CA ALA A 415 6.40 5.17 26.70
C ALA A 415 6.95 3.74 26.61
N LYS A 416 6.20 2.82 25.99
CA LYS A 416 6.65 1.42 25.77
C LYS A 416 8.03 1.37 25.09
N ILE A 417 8.24 2.18 24.04
CA ILE A 417 9.52 2.26 23.33
C ILE A 417 10.62 2.83 24.25
N LEU A 418 10.34 3.93 24.95
CA LEU A 418 11.31 4.61 25.81
C LEU A 418 11.74 3.77 27.03
N THR A 419 10.86 2.90 27.53
CA THR A 419 11.17 1.98 28.64
C THR A 419 12.05 0.81 28.24
N HIS A 420 12.25 0.55 26.94
CA HIS A 420 13.04 -0.58 26.50
C HIS A 420 14.54 -0.38 26.84
N PRO A 421 15.25 -1.37 27.45
CA PRO A 421 16.63 -1.20 27.91
C PRO A 421 17.60 -0.70 26.83
N LYS A 422 17.52 -1.28 25.62
CA LYS A 422 18.35 -0.86 24.46
C LYS A 422 18.13 0.61 24.08
N VAL A 423 16.90 1.10 24.20
CA VAL A 423 16.53 2.49 23.93
C VAL A 423 17.05 3.41 25.03
N GLN A 424 16.97 2.99 26.30
CA GLN A 424 17.58 3.73 27.42
C GLN A 424 19.09 3.93 27.22
N THR A 425 19.81 2.89 26.81
CA THR A 425 21.24 3.00 26.46
C THR A 425 21.47 3.95 25.27
N ALA A 426 20.58 3.93 24.26
CA ALA A 426 20.65 4.88 23.15
C ALA A 426 20.45 6.34 23.62
N ILE A 427 19.51 6.57 24.54
CA ILE A 427 19.19 7.90 25.11
C ILE A 427 20.37 8.48 25.88
N LYS A 428 21.17 7.66 26.58
CA LYS A 428 22.40 8.12 27.25
C LYS A 428 23.35 8.83 26.28
N SER A 429 23.42 8.37 25.03
CA SER A 429 24.22 8.95 23.96
C SER A 429 23.54 10.06 23.13
N CYS A 430 22.33 10.51 23.50
CA CYS A 430 21.62 11.59 22.79
C CYS A 430 22.24 12.98 23.05
N PRO A 431 22.10 13.93 22.10
CA PRO A 431 22.46 15.34 22.30
C PRO A 431 21.71 15.98 23.50
N PRO A 432 22.29 17.02 24.13
CA PRO A 432 21.71 17.65 25.33
C PRO A 432 20.33 18.29 25.06
N GLU A 433 20.12 18.84 23.86
CA GLU A 433 18.82 19.41 23.47
C GLU A 433 17.71 18.35 23.45
N SER A 434 17.97 17.19 22.84
CA SER A 434 17.03 16.07 22.81
C SER A 434 16.74 15.53 24.22
N LYS A 435 17.76 15.48 25.09
CA LYS A 435 17.59 15.11 26.50
C LYS A 435 16.69 16.12 27.25
N ALA A 436 16.80 17.41 26.95
CA ALA A 436 15.93 18.43 27.54
C ALA A 436 14.45 18.24 27.12
N LYS A 437 14.19 17.97 25.83
CA LYS A 437 12.84 17.67 25.32
C LYS A 437 12.27 16.36 25.86
N LEU A 438 13.12 15.36 26.09
CA LEU A 438 12.72 14.12 26.74
C LEU A 438 12.32 14.35 28.21
N ARG A 439 13.08 15.17 28.95
CA ARG A 439 12.74 15.57 30.33
C ARG A 439 11.43 16.37 30.41
N SER A 440 11.18 17.26 29.44
CA SER A 440 9.91 18.00 29.39
C SER A 440 8.73 17.05 29.09
N PHE A 441 8.92 16.05 28.24
CA PHE A 441 7.93 14.99 27.99
C PHE A 441 7.63 14.16 29.25
N VAL A 442 8.65 13.71 29.98
CA VAL A 442 8.46 12.99 31.26
C VAL A 442 7.72 13.88 32.27
N THR A 443 8.04 15.17 32.33
CA THR A 443 7.34 16.15 33.18
C THR A 443 5.87 16.29 32.78
N TYR A 444 5.57 16.34 31.49
CA TYR A 444 4.19 16.35 30.99
C TYR A 444 3.42 15.10 31.39
N CYS A 445 4.04 13.93 31.28
CA CYS A 445 3.44 12.65 31.67
C CYS A 445 3.12 12.61 33.17
N LYS A 446 4.03 13.10 34.04
CA LYS A 446 3.81 13.22 35.49
C LYS A 446 2.65 14.14 35.85
N LYS A 447 2.47 15.25 35.11
CA LYS A 447 1.37 16.19 35.32
C LYS A 447 0.00 15.65 34.88
N ASN A 448 -0.01 14.61 34.03
CA ASN A 448 -1.23 14.01 33.49
C ASN A 448 -1.28 12.50 33.80
N PRO A 449 -1.48 12.12 35.08
CA PRO A 449 -1.43 10.71 35.50
C PRO A 449 -2.52 9.82 34.87
N ALA A 450 -3.60 10.41 34.33
CA ALA A 450 -4.63 9.68 33.58
C ALA A 450 -4.12 9.06 32.26
N VAL A 451 -2.90 9.41 31.83
CA VAL A 451 -2.35 9.06 30.51
C VAL A 451 -1.50 7.79 30.52
N LEU A 452 -0.93 7.40 31.67
CA LEU A 452 -0.02 6.25 31.79
C LEU A 452 -0.31 5.46 33.07
N SER A 453 -0.06 4.15 33.06
CA SER A 453 -0.09 3.36 34.28
C SER A 453 1.07 3.75 35.21
N SER A 454 0.88 3.58 36.53
CA SER A 454 1.88 3.93 37.54
C SER A 454 3.25 3.25 37.29
N ASP A 455 3.25 2.01 36.78
CA ASP A 455 4.47 1.26 36.44
C ASP A 455 5.24 1.88 35.26
N GLN A 456 4.53 2.36 34.24
CA GLN A 456 5.13 3.04 33.08
C GLN A 456 5.68 4.41 33.48
N LEU A 457 5.01 5.14 34.38
CA LEU A 457 5.50 6.40 34.93
C LEU A 457 6.76 6.21 35.76
N TYR A 458 6.84 5.12 36.55
CA TYR A 458 8.03 4.78 37.31
C TYR A 458 9.21 4.40 36.40
N ALA A 459 9.00 3.57 35.38
CA ALA A 459 10.03 3.20 34.42
C ALA A 459 10.56 4.41 33.60
N LEU A 460 9.71 5.39 33.28
CA LEU A 460 10.12 6.64 32.64
C LEU A 460 10.88 7.58 33.58
N SER A 461 10.69 7.49 34.89
CA SER A 461 11.36 8.37 35.86
C SER A 461 12.88 8.13 35.93
N PHE A 462 13.34 6.91 35.63
CA PHE A 462 14.77 6.59 35.51
C PHE A 462 15.48 7.37 34.39
N ILE A 463 14.75 7.78 33.36
CA ILE A 463 15.27 8.61 32.26
C ILE A 463 15.63 10.03 32.75
N GLN A 464 14.94 10.52 33.79
CA GLN A 464 15.15 11.85 34.34
C GLN A 464 16.35 11.92 35.29
N GLU A 465 16.66 10.83 36.00
CA GLU A 465 17.66 10.85 37.07
C GLU A 465 19.10 10.63 36.61
N GLY A 466 19.34 10.18 35.37
CA GLY A 466 20.71 10.07 34.83
C GLY A 466 21.66 9.29 35.74
N ARG A 467 21.16 8.30 36.49
CA ARG A 467 22.02 7.38 37.22
C ARG A 467 22.54 6.34 36.23
N ASP A 468 23.86 6.20 36.25
CA ASP A 468 24.63 5.29 35.42
C ASP A 468 24.14 3.85 35.48
#